data_AF-A0A645AJT8-F1
#
_entry.id   AF-A0A645AJT8-F1
#
_cell.length_a   1.000
_cell.length_b   1.000
_cell.length_c   1.000
_cell.angle_alpha   90.00
_cell.angle_beta   90.00
_cell.angle_gamma   90.00
#
_symmetry.space_group_name_H-M   'P 1'
#
loop_
_entity.id
_entity.type
_entity.pdbx_description
1 polymer ?
#
loop_
_entity_poly.entity_id
_entity_poly.type
_entity_poly.pdbx_seq_one_letter_code
_entity_poly.pdbx_strand_id
1 'polypeptide(L)'
;MGLAGLPVFAEGGGIGYILKPSFGYLIGFCVGTYVTGVIAHKVAQPSFNRLLLASLTGLGIVYVFGLIYYYIICNYVIGAPIAMGPLFLYGFVLSVPGDIALCFLGASLGKRLIPVIRKGL
;
A
#
# COMPACT_ATOMS: atom_id res chain seq x y z
N MET A 1 5.47 -3.34 15.88
CA MET A 1 4.56 -2.63 16.79
C MET A 1 3.15 -3.22 16.78
N GLY A 2 2.39 -3.19 15.68
CA GLY A 2 1.01 -3.74 15.67
C GLY A 2 0.90 -5.24 15.95
N LEU A 3 1.81 -6.05 15.39
CA LEU A 3 1.88 -7.48 15.68
C LEU A 3 2.31 -7.80 17.13
N ALA A 4 2.94 -6.84 17.82
CA ALA A 4 3.35 -6.99 19.22
C ALA A 4 2.21 -6.72 20.22
N GLY A 5 0.97 -6.52 19.74
CA GLY A 5 -0.23 -6.36 20.57
C GLY A 5 -0.72 -4.92 20.74
N LEU A 6 -0.03 -3.93 20.17
CA LEU A 6 -0.50 -2.56 20.16
C LEU A 6 -1.68 -2.40 19.18
N PRO A 7 -2.78 -1.74 19.58
CA PRO A 7 -4.00 -1.58 18.76
C PRO A 7 -3.83 -0.50 17.69
N VAL A 8 -2.87 -0.66 16.79
CA VAL A 8 -2.58 0.26 15.69
C VAL A 8 -3.18 -0.18 14.35
N PHE A 9 -3.70 -1.41 14.25
CA PHE A 9 -4.46 -1.85 13.08
C PHE A 9 -5.95 -1.54 13.25
N ALA A 10 -6.68 -1.41 12.13
CA ALA A 10 -8.09 -0.99 12.11
C ALA A 10 -9.02 -1.83 12.99
N GLU A 11 -8.65 -3.07 13.30
CA GLU A 11 -9.40 -3.97 14.17
C GLU A 11 -8.58 -4.46 15.38
N GLY A 12 -7.64 -3.64 15.87
CA GLY A 12 -6.82 -3.92 17.06
C GLY A 12 -5.36 -4.25 16.74
N GLY A 13 -4.81 -5.26 17.39
CA GLY A 13 -3.40 -5.65 17.28
C GLY A 13 -3.18 -7.09 17.73
N GLY A 14 -1.98 -7.61 17.51
CA GLY A 14 -1.58 -8.96 17.93
C GLY A 14 -1.32 -9.93 16.77
N ILE A 15 -0.74 -11.08 17.12
CA ILE A 15 -0.24 -12.08 16.16
C ILE A 15 -1.39 -12.72 15.36
N GLY A 16 -2.58 -12.84 15.95
CA GLY A 16 -3.78 -13.34 15.26
C GLY A 16 -4.22 -12.48 14.07
N TYR A 17 -3.73 -11.24 13.96
CA TYR A 17 -4.03 -10.37 12.82
C TYR A 17 -3.48 -10.91 11.49
N ILE A 18 -2.47 -11.78 11.53
CA ILE A 18 -1.95 -12.46 10.34
C ILE A 18 -3.05 -13.27 9.65
N LEU A 19 -4.01 -13.80 10.41
CA LEU A 19 -5.14 -14.57 9.85
C LEU A 19 -6.17 -13.69 9.12
N LYS A 20 -6.05 -12.36 9.17
CA LYS A 20 -6.99 -11.47 8.50
C LYS A 20 -6.63 -11.27 7.02
N PRO A 21 -7.63 -11.28 6.12
CA PRO A 21 -7.40 -11.01 4.69
C PRO A 21 -6.74 -9.66 4.40
N SER A 22 -7.02 -8.65 5.22
CA SER A 22 -6.44 -7.31 5.11
C SER A 22 -4.93 -7.27 5.42
N PHE A 23 -4.37 -8.30 6.07
CA PHE A 23 -2.95 -8.35 6.41
C PHE A 23 -2.03 -8.40 5.18
N GLY A 24 -2.51 -8.95 4.06
CA GLY A 24 -1.76 -8.96 2.80
C GLY A 24 -1.37 -7.58 2.31
N TYR A 25 -2.25 -6.59 2.50
CA TYR A 25 -1.98 -5.21 2.10
C TYR A 25 -0.87 -4.59 2.96
N LEU A 26 -0.72 -4.98 4.23
CA LEU A 26 0.40 -4.54 5.07
C LEU A 26 1.74 -5.06 4.56
N ILE A 27 1.80 -6.34 4.15
CA ILE A 27 3.00 -6.93 3.54
C ILE A 27 3.33 -6.19 2.23
N GLY A 28 2.32 -6.01 1.39
CA GLY A 28 2.44 -5.25 0.14
C GLY A 28 2.90 -3.81 0.37
N PHE A 29 2.46 -3.17 1.45
CA PHE A 29 2.88 -1.81 1.82
C PHE A 29 4.35 -1.73 2.22
N CYS A 30 4.86 -2.70 2.98
CA CYS A 30 6.29 -2.77 3.30
C CYS A 30 7.16 -2.83 2.04
N VAL A 31 6.79 -3.68 1.08
CA VAL A 31 7.54 -3.82 -0.18
C VAL A 31 7.31 -2.60 -1.09
N GLY A 32 6.07 -2.13 -1.21
CA GLY A 32 5.68 -1.02 -2.06
C GLY A 32 6.33 0.30 -1.65
N THR A 33 6.40 0.60 -0.35
CA THR A 33 7.06 1.81 0.17
C THR A 33 8.57 1.78 -0.07
N TYR A 34 9.22 0.62 0.09
CA TYR A 34 10.63 0.45 -0.23
C TYR A 34 10.90 0.75 -1.72
N VAL A 35 10.14 0.11 -2.63
CA VAL A 35 10.28 0.34 -4.08
C VAL A 35 9.98 1.79 -4.45
N THR A 36 8.93 2.38 -3.89
CA THR A 36 8.56 3.78 -4.11
C THR A 36 9.68 4.72 -3.67
N GLY A 37 10.25 4.49 -2.48
CA GLY A 37 11.37 5.27 -1.94
C GLY A 37 12.63 5.16 -2.79
N VAL A 38 12.98 3.96 -3.24
CA VAL A 38 14.11 3.73 -4.14
C VAL A 38 13.94 4.47 -5.47
N ILE A 39 12.75 4.44 -6.07
CA ILE A 39 12.48 5.15 -7.32
C ILE A 39 12.52 6.67 -7.12
N ALA A 40 11.94 7.17 -6.03
CA ALA A 40 11.88 8.60 -5.70
C ALA A 40 13.25 9.19 -5.35
N HIS A 41 14.09 8.47 -4.59
CA HIS A 41 15.38 8.97 -4.09
C HIS A 41 16.55 8.82 -5.07
N LYS A 42 16.36 8.12 -6.20
CA LYS A 42 17.42 7.91 -7.21
C LYS A 42 17.89 9.20 -7.91
N VAL A 43 17.18 10.32 -7.72
CA VAL A 43 17.56 11.65 -8.27
C VAL A 43 17.39 12.72 -7.20
N ALA A 44 18.28 13.71 -7.26
CA ALA A 44 18.32 14.78 -6.27
C ALA A 44 17.07 15.69 -6.26
N GLN A 45 16.45 15.87 -7.43
CA GLN A 45 15.19 16.59 -7.60
C GLN A 45 14.25 15.73 -8.45
N PRO A 46 13.44 14.85 -7.84
CA PRO A 46 12.53 14.02 -8.59
C PRO A 46 11.43 14.88 -9.23
N SER A 47 11.19 14.66 -10.53
CA SER A 47 10.10 15.32 -11.24
C SER A 47 8.74 14.81 -10.78
N PHE A 48 7.68 15.60 -11.00
CA PHE A 48 6.31 15.22 -10.65
C PHE A 48 5.93 13.85 -11.24
N ASN A 49 6.21 13.65 -12.52
CA ASN A 49 5.90 12.40 -13.23
C ASN A 49 6.64 11.20 -12.60
N ARG A 50 7.86 11.41 -12.12
CA ARG A 50 8.64 10.35 -11.46
C ARG A 50 8.04 9.98 -10.11
N LEU A 51 7.66 10.97 -9.30
CA LEU A 51 6.99 10.74 -8.03
C LEU A 51 5.65 10.04 -8.24
N LEU A 52 4.89 10.44 -9.26
CA LEU A 52 3.63 9.80 -9.61
C LEU A 52 3.85 8.34 -10.04
N LEU A 53 4.82 8.06 -10.91
CA LEU A 53 5.17 6.70 -11.32
C LEU A 53 5.66 5.85 -10.14
N ALA A 54 6.44 6.43 -9.23
CA ALA A 54 6.89 5.75 -8.02
C ALA A 54 5.69 5.34 -7.16
N SER A 55 4.77 6.27 -6.88
CA SER A 55 3.56 6.02 -6.10
C SER A 55 2.63 5.00 -6.76
N LEU A 56 2.43 5.09 -8.08
CA LEU A 56 1.63 4.11 -8.83
C LEU A 56 2.25 2.72 -8.83
N THR A 57 3.58 2.63 -8.92
CA THR A 57 4.30 1.35 -8.82
C THR A 57 4.15 0.75 -7.42
N GLY A 58 4.32 1.57 -6.38
CA GLY A 58 4.08 1.15 -5.00
C GLY A 58 2.65 0.68 -4.76
N LEU A 59 1.68 1.41 -5.28
CA LEU A 59 0.26 1.06 -5.23
C LEU A 59 0.00 -0.30 -5.90
N GLY A 60 0.53 -0.50 -7.10
CA GLY A 60 0.42 -1.77 -7.81
C GLY A 60 0.98 -2.95 -7.01
N ILE A 61 2.14 -2.77 -6.37
CA ILE A 61 2.74 -3.79 -5.50
C ILE A 61 1.82 -4.08 -4.31
N VAL A 62 1.34 -3.05 -3.62
CA VAL A 62 0.42 -3.21 -2.47
C VAL A 62 -0.79 -4.03 -2.86
N TYR A 63 -1.39 -3.72 -4.01
CA TYR A 63 -2.55 -4.41 -4.54
C TYR A 63 -2.28 -5.86 -4.92
N VAL A 64 -1.18 -6.15 -5.61
CA VAL A 64 -0.82 -7.52 -6.00
C VAL A 64 -0.65 -8.40 -4.77
N PHE A 65 0.15 -7.96 -3.80
CA PHE A 65 0.37 -8.71 -2.56
C PHE A 65 -0.90 -8.83 -1.71
N GLY A 66 -1.68 -7.74 -1.61
CA GLY A 66 -2.94 -7.70 -0.88
C GLY A 66 -3.98 -8.67 -1.42
N LEU A 67 -4.22 -8.65 -2.74
CA LEU A 67 -5.22 -9.49 -3.39
C LEU A 67 -4.81 -10.97 -3.39
N ILE A 68 -3.54 -11.29 -3.64
CA ILE A 68 -3.04 -12.68 -3.59
C ILE A 68 -3.24 -13.25 -2.19
N TYR A 69 -2.82 -12.52 -1.16
CA TYR A 69 -2.94 -12.96 0.23
C TYR A 69 -4.40 -13.11 0.64
N TYR A 70 -5.24 -12.13 0.29
CA TYR A 70 -6.67 -12.16 0.59
C TYR A 70 -7.32 -13.41 -0.01
N TYR A 71 -7.04 -13.71 -1.29
CA TYR A 71 -7.59 -14.89 -1.95
C TYR A 71 -7.17 -16.19 -1.25
N ILE A 72 -5.89 -16.32 -0.93
CA ILE A 72 -5.36 -17.52 -0.26
C ILE A 72 -6.03 -17.70 1.10
N ILE A 73 -6.10 -16.65 1.92
CA ILE A 73 -6.59 -16.79 3.29
C ILE A 73 -8.09 -17.03 3.35
N CYS A 74 -8.88 -16.38 2.49
CA CYS A 74 -10.32 -16.61 2.44
C CYS A 74 -10.67 -18.01 1.94
N ASN A 75 -9.97 -18.51 0.92
CA ASN A 75 -10.27 -19.79 0.30
C ASN A 75 -9.69 -20.98 1.11
N TYR A 76 -8.47 -20.88 1.61
CA TYR A 76 -7.75 -22.01 2.22
C TYR A 76 -7.71 -22.01 3.76
N VAL A 77 -7.95 -20.88 4.42
CA VAL A 77 -7.79 -20.77 5.89
C VAL A 77 -9.11 -20.51 6.59
N ILE A 78 -9.87 -19.53 6.12
CA ILE A 78 -11.10 -19.08 6.78
C ILE A 78 -12.33 -19.90 6.34
N GLY A 79 -12.23 -20.59 5.19
CA GLY A 79 -13.36 -21.36 4.63
C GLY A 79 -14.53 -20.48 4.19
N ALA A 80 -14.26 -19.19 3.91
CA ALA A 80 -15.22 -18.22 3.41
C ALA A 80 -14.88 -17.91 1.94
N PRO A 81 -15.26 -18.78 0.99
CA PRO A 81 -14.88 -18.63 -0.40
C PRO A 81 -15.48 -17.33 -0.95
N ILE A 82 -14.61 -16.36 -1.18
CA ILE A 82 -14.95 -15.12 -1.85
C ILE A 82 -14.69 -15.31 -3.35
N ALA A 83 -15.71 -15.06 -4.15
CA ALA A 83 -15.57 -15.02 -5.59
C ALA A 83 -14.61 -13.87 -5.98
N MET A 84 -13.73 -14.13 -6.95
CA MET A 84 -12.79 -13.15 -7.50
C MET A 84 -13.48 -11.85 -7.96
N GLY A 85 -14.75 -11.93 -8.41
CA GLY A 85 -15.56 -10.78 -8.81
C GLY A 85 -15.71 -9.72 -7.70
N PRO A 86 -16.40 -9.98 -6.59
CA PRO A 86 -16.54 -9.02 -5.49
C PRO A 86 -15.20 -8.61 -4.87
N LEU A 87 -14.23 -9.52 -4.78
CA LEU A 87 -12.88 -9.19 -4.32
C LEU A 87 -12.25 -8.07 -5.15
N PHE A 88 -12.32 -8.21 -6.47
CA PHE A 88 -11.76 -7.26 -7.41
C PHE A 88 -12.61 -5.98 -7.47
N LEU A 89 -13.93 -6.09 -7.39
CA LEU A 89 -14.83 -4.94 -7.45
C LEU A 89 -14.68 -4.03 -6.22
N TYR A 90 -14.69 -4.61 -5.02
CA TYR A 90 -14.56 -3.85 -3.78
C TYR A 90 -13.11 -3.49 -3.46
N GLY A 91 -12.17 -4.44 -3.63
CA GLY A 91 -10.76 -4.22 -3.34
C GLY A 91 -10.11 -3.29 -4.37
N PHE A 92 -10.28 -3.57 -5.65
CA PHE A 92 -9.60 -2.85 -6.73
C PHE A 92 -10.47 -1.71 -7.28
N VAL A 93 -11.65 -1.98 -7.84
CA VAL A 93 -12.41 -0.98 -8.61
C VAL A 93 -12.89 0.20 -7.78
N LEU A 94 -13.33 -0.03 -6.54
CA LEU A 94 -13.84 1.03 -5.66
C LEU A 94 -12.72 1.87 -5.00
N SER A 95 -11.61 1.24 -4.64
CA SER A 95 -10.52 1.90 -3.90
C SER A 95 -9.48 2.54 -4.82
N VAL A 96 -9.22 1.96 -6.01
CA VAL A 96 -8.21 2.48 -6.96
C VAL A 96 -8.45 3.93 -7.37
N PRO A 97 -9.68 4.42 -7.65
CA PRO A 97 -9.89 5.83 -7.99
C PRO A 97 -9.45 6.78 -6.87
N GLY A 98 -9.75 6.43 -5.61
CA GLY A 98 -9.31 7.19 -4.44
C GLY A 98 -7.79 7.15 -4.28
N ASP A 99 -7.20 5.98 -4.47
CA ASP A 99 -5.75 5.79 -4.33
C ASP A 99 -4.97 6.50 -5.43
N ILE A 100 -5.51 6.57 -6.65
CA ILE A 100 -4.94 7.37 -7.74
C ILE A 100 -4.95 8.85 -7.33
N ALA A 101 -6.06 9.37 -6.80
CA ALA A 101 -6.13 10.76 -6.32
C ALA A 101 -5.09 11.02 -5.20
N LEU A 102 -4.93 10.07 -4.27
CA LEU A 102 -3.88 10.13 -3.24
C LEU A 102 -2.47 10.10 -3.84
N CYS A 103 -2.23 9.32 -4.90
CA CYS A 103 -0.93 9.31 -5.60
C CYS A 103 -0.62 10.67 -6.24
N PHE A 104 -1.61 11.34 -6.84
CA PHE A 104 -1.46 12.69 -7.39
C PHE A 104 -1.15 13.72 -6.29
N LEU A 105 -1.89 13.67 -5.18
CA LEU A 105 -1.65 14.54 -4.02
C LEU A 105 -0.26 14.27 -3.42
N GLY A 106 0.12 13.00 -3.25
CA GLY A 106 1.42 12.58 -2.74
C GLY A 106 2.57 13.02 -3.64
N ALA A 107 2.42 12.93 -4.96
CA ALA A 107 3.42 13.43 -5.90
C ALA A 107 3.55 14.96 -5.86
N SER A 108 2.44 15.68 -5.71
CA SER A 108 2.43 17.15 -5.59
C SER A 108 3.10 17.62 -4.30
N LEU A 109 2.75 17.00 -3.17
CA LEU A 109 3.36 17.25 -1.87
C LEU A 109 4.84 16.86 -1.86
N GLY A 110 5.20 15.69 -2.40
CA GLY A 110 6.58 15.23 -2.49
C GLY A 110 7.46 16.22 -3.25
N LYS A 111 6.98 16.75 -4.39
CA LYS A 111 7.72 17.76 -5.15
C LYS A 111 7.99 19.04 -4.34
N ARG A 112 7.07 19.45 -3.46
CA ARG A 112 7.22 20.64 -2.60
C ARG A 112 8.05 20.37 -1.35
N LEU A 113 7.91 19.20 -0.74
CA LEU A 113 8.53 18.86 0.55
C LEU A 113 9.97 18.37 0.41
N ILE A 114 10.30 17.57 -0.61
CA ILE A 114 11.66 17.06 -0.84
C ILE A 114 12.73 18.17 -0.86
N PRO A 115 12.56 19.30 -1.58
CA PRO A 115 13.56 20.37 -1.58
C PRO A 115 13.62 21.14 -0.24
N VAL A 116 12.55 21.20 0.54
CA VAL A 116 12.53 21.86 1.86
C VAL A 116 13.26 21.01 2.89
N ILE A 117 12.97 19.70 2.92
CA ILE A 117 13.62 18.74 3.82
C ILE A 117 15.13 18.66 3.54
N ARG A 118 15.54 18.65 2.26
CA ARG A 118 16.96 18.65 1.88
C ARG A 118 17.71 19.95 2.14
N LYS A 119 17.01 21.07 2.38
CA LYS A 119 17.65 22.33 2.80
C LYS A 119 17.85 22.42 4.31
N GLY A 120 17.13 21.60 5.08
CA GLY A 120 17.22 21.55 6.54
C GLY A 120 18.15 20.45 7.07
N LEU A 121 18.70 19.62 6.19
CA LEU A 121 19.78 18.66 6.44
C LEU A 121 21.09 19.23 5.89
#